data_AF-A0A7C5L898-F1
#
_entry.id   AF-A0A7C5L898-F1
#
_cell.length_a   1.000
_cell.length_b   1.000
_cell.length_c   1.000
_cell.angle_alpha   90.00
_cell.angle_beta   90.00
_cell.angle_gamma   90.00
#
_symmetry.space_group_name_H-M   'P 1'
#
loop_
_entity.id
_entity.type
_entity.pdbx_description
1 polymer ?
#
loop_
_entity_poly.entity_id
_entity_poly.type
_entity_poly.pdbx_seq_one_letter_code
_entity_poly.pdbx_strand_id
1 'polypeptide(L)'
;MELWVKIGRSRKKFQGSFRDVMETLLRESRGKKTVELLSFHAGQKERRRFKRELRSHNRDLVKTAASLVRWFYTRDARQLRRRIKELKRRARYLSKGEVFYCPETMERIRELEDRLREIEDRLEEIKTG
;
A
#
# COMPACT_ATOMS: atom_id res chain seq x y z
N MET A 1 -9.86 -12.19 -3.29
CA MET A 1 -8.87 -13.09 -2.66
C MET A 1 -9.40 -13.54 -1.32
N GLU A 2 -9.15 -14.81 -0.95
CA GLU A 2 -9.47 -15.36 0.36
C GLU A 2 -8.21 -15.86 1.07
N LEU A 3 -8.10 -15.56 2.36
CA LEU A 3 -7.01 -15.96 3.22
C LEU A 3 -7.59 -16.49 4.53
N TRP A 4 -7.22 -17.71 4.89
CA TRP A 4 -7.52 -18.29 6.19
C TRP A 4 -6.27 -18.29 7.05
N VAL A 5 -6.40 -17.76 8.25
CA VAL A 5 -5.32 -17.73 9.23
C VAL A 5 -5.83 -18.20 10.59
N LYS A 6 -4.91 -18.68 11.40
CA LYS A 6 -5.13 -18.95 12.81
C LYS A 6 -4.35 -17.91 13.62
N ILE A 7 -5.06 -17.12 14.42
CA ILE A 7 -4.49 -16.11 15.30
C ILE A 7 -4.76 -16.60 16.73
N GLY A 8 -3.70 -17.04 17.42
CA GLY A 8 -3.83 -17.72 18.71
C GLY A 8 -4.69 -18.98 18.60
N ARG A 9 -5.84 -18.99 19.29
CA ARG A 9 -6.82 -20.10 19.27
C ARG A 9 -7.95 -19.91 18.25
N SER A 10 -8.06 -18.72 17.65
CA SER A 10 -9.16 -18.39 16.73
C SER A 10 -8.76 -18.58 15.28
N ARG A 11 -9.67 -19.10 14.45
CA ARG A 11 -9.53 -19.12 13.00
C ARG A 11 -10.28 -17.93 12.43
N LYS A 12 -9.64 -17.19 11.52
CA LYS A 12 -10.23 -16.04 10.85
C LYS A 12 -10.11 -16.19 9.34
N LYS A 13 -11.18 -15.79 8.64
CA LYS A 13 -11.22 -15.65 7.19
C LYS A 13 -11.12 -14.16 6.86
N PHE A 14 -10.21 -13.82 5.97
CA PHE A 14 -10.15 -12.51 5.32
C PHE A 14 -10.51 -12.65 3.85
N GLN A 15 -11.38 -11.78 3.35
CA GLN A 15 -11.84 -11.78 1.97
C GLN A 15 -11.86 -10.34 1.43
N GLY A 16 -11.34 -10.15 0.22
CA GLY A 16 -11.27 -8.83 -0.40
C GLY A 16 -10.17 -8.70 -1.44
N SER A 17 -9.70 -7.48 -1.68
CA SER A 17 -8.52 -7.24 -2.51
C SER A 17 -7.25 -7.74 -1.82
N PHE A 18 -6.20 -8.03 -2.59
CA PHE A 18 -4.93 -8.49 -2.00
C PHE A 18 -4.33 -7.47 -1.02
N ARG A 19 -4.48 -6.18 -1.30
CA ARG A 19 -4.02 -5.10 -0.43
C ARG A 19 -4.80 -5.11 0.89
N ASP A 20 -6.13 -5.02 0.81
CA ASP A 20 -6.98 -4.84 2.00
C ASP A 20 -6.86 -6.02 2.96
N VAL A 21 -6.75 -7.24 2.42
CA VAL A 21 -6.57 -8.44 3.24
C VAL A 21 -5.22 -8.45 3.94
N MET A 22 -4.13 -8.06 3.27
CA MET A 22 -2.82 -7.98 3.93
C MET A 22 -2.78 -6.87 5.00
N GLU A 23 -3.44 -5.74 4.74
CA GLU A 23 -3.55 -4.63 5.68
C GLU A 23 -4.39 -5.01 6.91
N THR A 24 -5.52 -5.68 6.69
CA THR A 24 -6.37 -6.18 7.77
C THR A 24 -5.65 -7.24 8.60
N LEU A 25 -4.96 -8.18 7.94
CA LEU A 25 -4.12 -9.17 8.61
C LEU A 25 -3.07 -8.50 9.50
N LEU A 26 -2.36 -7.50 8.98
CA LEU A 26 -1.34 -6.77 9.75
C LEU A 26 -1.95 -6.09 10.98
N ARG A 27 -3.08 -5.39 10.81
CA ARG A 27 -3.77 -4.72 11.91
C ARG A 27 -4.23 -5.70 12.99
N GLU A 28 -4.81 -6.84 12.60
CA GLU A 28 -5.34 -7.82 13.55
C GLU A 28 -4.26 -8.69 14.21
N SER A 29 -3.07 -8.78 13.60
CA SER A 29 -1.93 -9.52 14.16
C SER A 29 -1.08 -8.69 15.13
N ARG A 30 -1.28 -7.37 15.22
CA ARG A 30 -0.58 -6.51 16.18
C ARG A 30 -0.75 -7.03 17.61
N GLY A 31 0.37 -7.25 18.30
CA GLY A 31 0.40 -7.74 19.69
C GLY A 31 0.03 -9.22 19.86
N LYS A 32 -0.07 -10.01 18.78
CA LYS A 32 -0.36 -11.46 18.85
C LYS A 32 0.91 -12.28 18.61
N LYS A 33 1.15 -13.27 19.46
CA LYS A 33 2.37 -14.11 19.43
C LYS A 33 2.36 -15.19 18.35
N THR A 34 1.19 -15.65 17.90
CA THR A 34 1.08 -16.75 16.92
C THR A 34 0.08 -16.42 15.82
N VAL A 35 0.57 -16.39 14.58
CA VAL A 35 -0.21 -16.18 13.36
C VAL A 35 0.23 -17.25 12.35
N GLU A 36 -0.63 -18.25 12.15
CA GLU A 36 -0.38 -19.38 11.26
C GLU A 36 -1.23 -19.26 10.00
N LEU A 37 -0.60 -19.47 8.85
CA LEU A 37 -1.30 -19.57 7.56
C LEU A 37 -2.01 -20.92 7.47
N LEU A 38 -3.32 -20.92 7.23
CA LEU A 38 -4.09 -22.16 7.00
C LEU A 38 -4.30 -22.42 5.51
N SER A 39 -4.89 -21.46 4.79
CA SER A 39 -5.13 -21.60 3.36
C SER A 39 -5.13 -20.25 2.65
N PHE A 40 -4.79 -20.25 1.37
CA PHE A 40 -4.67 -19.03 0.56
C PHE A 40 -5.18 -19.24 -0.86
N HIS A 41 -6.24 -18.52 -1.21
CA HIS A 41 -6.90 -18.58 -2.52
C HIS A 41 -6.88 -17.19 -3.17
N ALA A 42 -6.09 -17.05 -4.24
CA ALA A 42 -5.91 -15.78 -4.94
C ALA A 42 -5.63 -15.99 -6.43
N GLY A 43 -5.57 -14.91 -7.20
CA GLY A 43 -5.12 -14.96 -8.58
C GLY A 43 -3.68 -15.51 -8.69
N GLN A 44 -3.29 -16.01 -9.87
CA GLN A 44 -1.97 -16.62 -10.05
C GLN A 44 -0.81 -15.65 -9.73
N LYS A 45 -0.93 -14.38 -10.15
CA LYS A 45 0.08 -13.33 -9.89
C LYS A 45 0.21 -13.03 -8.40
N GLU A 46 -0.91 -12.91 -7.70
CA GLU A 46 -0.97 -12.66 -6.25
C GLU A 46 -0.38 -13.83 -5.47
N ARG A 47 -0.74 -15.07 -5.82
CA ARG A 47 -0.16 -16.29 -5.24
C ARG A 47 1.35 -16.36 -5.39
N ARG A 48 1.88 -16.06 -6.59
CA ARG A 48 3.34 -16.06 -6.80
C ARG A 48 4.03 -15.00 -5.96
N ARG A 49 3.47 -13.79 -5.88
CA ARG A 49 4.02 -12.70 -5.08
C ARG A 49 3.99 -13.04 -3.59
N PHE A 50 2.84 -13.49 -3.08
CA PHE A 50 2.69 -13.89 -1.68
C PHE A 50 3.66 -15.02 -1.31
N LYS A 51 3.75 -16.09 -2.10
CA LYS A 51 4.69 -17.20 -1.86
C LYS A 51 6.15 -16.77 -1.89
N ARG A 52 6.53 -15.82 -2.77
CA ARG A 52 7.89 -15.29 -2.82
C ARG A 52 8.22 -14.55 -1.52
N GLU A 53 7.33 -13.66 -1.10
CA GLU A 53 7.51 -12.85 0.11
C GLU A 53 7.47 -13.72 1.38
N LEU A 54 6.58 -14.70 1.43
CA LEU A 54 6.50 -15.64 2.54
C LEU A 54 7.79 -16.44 2.71
N ARG A 55 8.45 -16.80 1.60
CA ARG A 55 9.75 -17.49 1.65
C ARG A 55 10.88 -16.57 2.09
N SER A 56 10.91 -15.31 1.66
CA SER A 56 11.95 -14.37 2.09
C SER A 56 11.88 -14.03 3.58
N HIS A 57 10.68 -14.13 4.19
CA HIS A 57 10.49 -13.90 5.63
C HIS A 57 10.42 -15.19 6.45
N ASN A 58 11.02 -16.30 5.99
CA ASN A 58 11.04 -17.56 6.73
C ASN A 58 9.65 -18.07 7.20
N ARG A 59 8.62 -17.85 6.37
CA ARG A 59 7.22 -18.17 6.63
C ARG A 59 6.57 -17.37 7.78
N ASP A 60 7.18 -16.27 8.21
CA ASP A 60 6.57 -15.30 9.11
C ASP A 60 5.47 -14.51 8.37
N LEU A 61 4.22 -14.82 8.70
CA LEU A 61 3.06 -14.26 8.03
C LEU A 61 2.86 -12.76 8.35
N VAL A 62 3.23 -12.32 9.55
CA VAL A 62 3.08 -10.91 9.96
C VAL A 62 4.09 -10.04 9.22
N LYS A 63 5.36 -10.46 9.19
CA LYS A 63 6.40 -9.77 8.39
C LYS A 63 6.08 -9.76 6.91
N THR A 64 5.54 -10.87 6.40
CA THR A 64 5.10 -10.99 5.01
C THR A 64 3.98 -9.98 4.70
N ALA A 65 2.97 -9.88 5.57
CA ALA A 65 1.89 -8.91 5.42
C ALA A 65 2.44 -7.47 5.47
N ALA A 66 3.27 -7.13 6.45
CA ALA A 66 3.90 -5.81 6.57
C ALA A 66 4.69 -5.42 5.31
N SER A 67 5.51 -6.34 4.79
CA SER A 67 6.29 -6.10 3.57
C SER A 67 5.40 -5.89 2.35
N LEU A 68 4.34 -6.69 2.18
CA LEU A 68 3.40 -6.55 1.06
C LEU A 68 2.62 -5.24 1.13
N VAL A 69 2.12 -4.88 2.31
CA VAL A 69 1.41 -3.61 2.54
C VAL A 69 2.34 -2.44 2.23
N ARG A 70 3.58 -2.46 2.75
CA ARG A 70 4.60 -1.45 2.42
C ARG A 70 4.88 -1.37 0.92
N TRP A 71 4.96 -2.51 0.23
CA TRP A 71 5.16 -2.53 -1.21
C TRP A 71 4.01 -1.85 -1.98
N PHE A 72 2.76 -2.09 -1.60
CA PHE A 72 1.59 -1.43 -2.20
C PHE A 72 1.66 0.09 -2.02
N TYR A 73 1.83 0.55 -0.78
CA TYR A 73 1.91 1.99 -0.49
C TYR A 73 3.11 2.65 -1.19
N THR A 74 4.27 1.99 -1.23
CA THR A 74 5.45 2.51 -1.95
C THR A 74 5.18 2.65 -3.44
N ARG A 75 4.49 1.68 -4.05
CA ARG A 75 4.13 1.73 -5.46
C ARG A 75 3.18 2.90 -5.74
N ASP A 76 2.15 3.05 -4.91
CA ASP A 76 1.15 4.10 -5.06
C ASP A 76 1.78 5.50 -4.85
N ALA A 77 2.63 5.67 -3.83
CA ALA A 77 3.42 6.89 -3.62
C ALA A 77 4.27 7.26 -4.84
N ARG A 78 4.96 6.28 -5.45
CA ARG A 78 5.75 6.50 -6.68
C ARG A 78 4.88 6.94 -7.85
N GLN A 79 3.68 6.39 -7.99
CA GLN A 79 2.74 6.79 -9.05
C GLN A 79 2.25 8.23 -8.83
N LEU A 80 1.85 8.58 -7.60
CA LEU A 80 1.43 9.94 -7.25
C LEU A 80 2.55 10.96 -7.48
N ARG A 81 3.77 10.69 -7.01
CA ARG A 81 4.92 11.58 -7.22
C ARG A 81 5.19 11.84 -8.71
N ARG A 82 5.09 10.80 -9.55
CA ARG A 82 5.22 10.96 -11.01
C ARG A 82 4.11 11.83 -11.58
N ARG A 83 2.86 11.58 -11.18
CA ARG A 83 1.71 12.34 -11.66
C ARG A 83 1.78 13.82 -11.26
N ILE A 84 2.14 14.10 -10.00
CA ILE A 84 2.35 15.46 -9.50
C ILE A 84 3.43 16.17 -10.32
N LYS A 85 4.56 15.51 -10.58
CA LYS A 85 5.65 16.07 -11.40
C LYS A 85 5.19 16.40 -12.82
N GLU A 86 4.41 15.52 -13.45
CA GLU A 86 3.84 15.77 -14.79
C GLU A 86 2.87 16.94 -14.79
N LEU A 87 1.96 17.01 -13.81
CA LEU A 87 0.98 18.10 -13.71
C LEU A 87 1.65 19.43 -13.42
N LYS A 88 2.65 19.50 -12.52
CA LYS A 88 3.44 20.72 -12.26
C LYS A 88 4.11 21.24 -13.53
N ARG A 89 4.59 20.35 -14.40
CA ARG A 89 5.17 20.73 -15.70
C ARG A 89 4.12 21.27 -16.67
N ARG A 90 2.92 20.68 -16.70
CA ARG A 90 1.82 21.10 -17.58
C ARG A 90 1.08 22.35 -17.10
N ALA A 91 1.03 22.57 -15.79
CA ALA A 91 0.36 23.72 -15.19
C ALA A 91 1.01 25.04 -15.60
N ARG A 92 2.33 25.02 -15.83
CA ARG A 92 3.13 26.18 -16.20
C ARG A 92 2.90 26.54 -17.67
N TYR A 93 2.49 27.78 -17.93
CA TYR A 93 2.48 28.35 -19.28
C TYR A 93 3.10 29.75 -19.27
N LEU A 94 3.62 30.17 -20.42
CA LEU A 94 4.18 31.50 -20.63
C LEU A 94 3.15 32.34 -21.38
N SER A 95 2.87 33.54 -20.87
CA SER A 95 2.05 34.53 -21.56
C SER A 95 2.69 35.89 -21.38
N LYS A 96 2.90 36.64 -22.47
CA LYS A 96 3.48 37.99 -22.44
C LYS A 96 4.82 38.10 -21.65
N GLY A 97 5.64 37.05 -21.66
CA GLY A 97 6.92 37.02 -20.94
C GLY A 97 6.81 36.66 -19.44
N GLU A 98 5.60 36.54 -18.90
CA GLU A 98 5.34 36.14 -17.52
C GLU A 98 4.95 34.66 -17.43
N VAL A 99 5.27 34.04 -16.29
CA VAL A 99 4.92 32.65 -15.99
C VAL A 99 3.60 32.61 -15.25
N PHE A 100 2.64 31.90 -15.82
CA PHE A 100 1.33 31.66 -15.22
C PHE A 100 1.13 30.18 -14.91
N TYR A 101 0.19 29.91 -14.01
CA TYR A 101 -0.21 28.57 -13.63
C TYR A 101 -1.71 28.40 -13.77
N CYS A 102 -2.14 27.30 -14.40
CA CYS A 102 -3.56 26.96 -14.49
C CYS A 102 -4.13 26.65 -13.09
N PRO A 103 -5.11 27.43 -12.58
CA PRO A 103 -5.64 27.25 -11.22
C PRO A 103 -6.22 25.86 -10.98
N GLU A 104 -7.01 25.33 -11.92
CA GLU A 104 -7.60 23.98 -11.82
C GLU A 104 -6.53 22.88 -11.72
N THR A 105 -5.44 23.03 -12.47
CA THR A 105 -4.34 22.07 -12.42
C THR A 105 -3.59 22.16 -11.09
N MET A 106 -3.45 23.37 -10.54
CA MET A 106 -2.83 23.60 -9.24
C MET A 106 -3.67 23.05 -8.09
N GLU A 107 -4.99 23.17 -8.14
CA GLU A 107 -5.91 22.54 -7.19
C GLU A 107 -5.77 21.01 -7.23
N ARG A 108 -5.79 20.43 -8.43
CA ARG A 108 -5.59 18.98 -8.59
C ARG A 108 -4.23 18.51 -8.09
N ILE A 109 -3.18 19.33 -8.23
CA ILE A 109 -1.86 19.05 -7.67
C ILE A 109 -1.93 18.99 -6.13
N ARG A 110 -2.61 19.96 -5.49
CA ARG A 110 -2.78 19.99 -4.03
C ARG A 110 -3.48 18.74 -3.52
N GLU A 111 -4.60 18.35 -4.13
CA GLU A 111 -5.31 17.12 -3.75
C GLU A 111 -4.42 15.87 -3.83
N LEU A 112 -3.56 15.79 -4.85
CA LEU A 112 -2.63 14.67 -5.01
C LEU A 112 -1.47 14.72 -4.01
N GLU A 113 -1.04 15.92 -3.61
CA GLU A 113 -0.03 16.13 -2.56
C GLU A 113 -0.59 15.72 -1.19
N ASP A 114 -1.84 16.06 -0.88
CA ASP A 114 -2.50 15.63 0.37
C ASP A 114 -2.63 14.10 0.43
N ARG A 115 -3.10 13.47 -0.66
CA ARG A 115 -3.14 12.00 -0.76
C ARG A 115 -1.75 11.36 -0.66
N LEU A 116 -0.72 12.00 -1.20
CA LEU A 116 0.65 11.50 -1.09
C LEU A 116 1.10 11.55 0.37
N ARG A 117 0.81 12.64 1.08
CA ARG A 117 1.12 12.79 2.50
C ARG A 117 0.46 11.71 3.34
N GLU A 118 -0.84 11.46 3.14
CA GLU A 118 -1.56 10.36 3.82
C GLU A 118 -0.89 8.98 3.60
N ILE A 119 -0.39 8.72 2.39
CA ILE A 119 0.32 7.47 2.08
C ILE A 119 1.70 7.42 2.76
N GLU A 120 2.40 8.55 2.83
CA GLU A 120 3.69 8.66 3.50
C GLU A 120 3.54 8.45 5.01
N ASP A 121 2.54 9.05 5.64
CA ASP A 121 2.21 8.86 7.05
C ASP A 121 1.92 7.38 7.36
N ARG A 122 1.09 6.72 6.53
CA ARG A 122 0.84 5.27 6.68
C ARG A 122 2.09 4.42 6.52
N LEU A 123 3.01 4.80 5.63
CA LEU A 123 4.29 4.09 5.46
C LEU A 123 5.18 4.21 6.71
N GLU A 124 5.15 5.36 7.39
CA GLU A 124 5.87 5.57 8.64
C GLU A 124 5.27 4.76 9.79
N GLU A 125 3.94 4.69 9.89
CA GLU A 125 3.26 3.84 10.87
C GLU A 125 3.64 2.35 10.70
N ILE A 126 3.72 1.87 9.46
CA ILE A 126 4.09 0.47 9.17
C ILE A 126 5.58 0.21 9.47
N LYS A 127 6.44 1.22 9.36
CA LYS A 127 7.87 1.09 9.70
C LYS A 127 8.11 0.98 11.20
N THR A 128 7.22 1.58 12.00
CA THR A 128 7.37 1.74 13.45
C THR A 128 6.70 0.61 14.25
N GLY A 129 5.74 -0.10 13.64
CA GLY A 129 5.03 -1.25 14.24
C GLY A 129 5.56 -2.61 13.82
#